data_AF-A0A4D6LCJ0-F1
#
_entry.id   AF-A0A4D6LCJ0-F1
#
_cell.length_a   1.000
_cell.length_b   1.000
_cell.length_c   1.000
_cell.angle_alpha   90.00
_cell.angle_beta   90.00
_cell.angle_gamma   90.00
#
_symmetry.space_group_name_H-M   'P 1'
#
loop_
_entity.id
_entity.type
_entity.pdbx_description
1 polymer ?
#
loop_
_entity_poly.entity_id
_entity_poly.type
_entity_poly.pdbx_seq_one_letter_code
_entity_poly.pdbx_strand_id
1 'polypeptide(L)'
;MEPNAMIKAMLEFNNKALIMGRRVGTLLQREIKEGGKSKVEEIQEELKTQVAKHEEEKTVWEKEREGWAVERKRLGSWKVWCLDSEKNMNGRINDLEADNEVLKEKYVSLESELEDLKGHIIQEHINGFNKGLRQATFFCKEVEPTNSKYDVNKDIFYGRLVDEDDLSVEQAKEVPATSGRDPTTEEDVIMQVETDPVIN
;
A
#
# COMPACT_ATOMS: atom_id res chain seq x y z
N MET A 1 86.37 -79.59 44.36
CA MET A 1 85.83 -78.26 44.72
C MET A 1 85.39 -78.35 46.17
N GLU A 2 85.92 -77.53 47.08
CA GLU A 2 85.49 -77.57 48.48
C GLU A 2 84.04 -77.07 48.63
N PRO A 3 83.14 -77.80 49.32
CA PRO A 3 81.74 -77.41 49.50
C PRO A 3 81.56 -76.01 50.11
N ASN A 4 82.46 -75.61 51.01
CA ASN A 4 82.40 -74.35 51.74
C ASN A 4 82.65 -73.13 50.84
N ALA A 5 83.49 -73.27 49.81
CA ALA A 5 83.78 -72.21 48.85
C ALA A 5 82.57 -71.91 47.94
N MET A 6 81.81 -72.95 47.57
CA MET A 6 80.61 -72.81 46.73
C MET A 6 79.47 -72.12 47.47
N ILE A 7 79.24 -72.47 48.74
CA ILE A 7 78.23 -71.83 49.59
C ILE A 7 78.53 -70.34 49.74
N LYS A 8 79.80 -69.98 49.97
CA LYS A 8 80.23 -68.58 50.07
C LYS A 8 79.98 -67.80 48.77
N ALA A 9 80.32 -68.37 47.62
CA ALA A 9 80.07 -67.74 46.31
C ALA A 9 78.57 -67.56 46.02
N MET A 10 77.72 -68.55 46.36
CA MET A 10 76.26 -68.41 46.25
C MET A 10 75.72 -67.32 47.17
N LEU A 11 76.22 -67.24 48.41
CA LEU A 11 75.75 -66.25 49.37
C LEU A 11 76.13 -64.84 48.92
N GLU A 12 77.36 -64.64 48.44
CA GLU A 12 77.80 -63.37 47.83
C GLU A 12 77.00 -63.01 46.57
N PHE A 13 76.72 -63.99 45.71
CA PHE A 13 75.87 -63.80 44.53
C PHE A 13 74.45 -63.39 44.92
N ASN A 14 73.82 -64.11 45.84
CA ASN A 14 72.48 -63.81 46.33
C ASN A 14 72.41 -62.44 47.02
N ASN A 15 73.45 -62.07 47.80
CA ASN A 15 73.50 -60.76 48.44
C ASN A 15 73.63 -59.64 47.42
N LYS A 16 74.47 -59.80 46.40
CA LYS A 16 74.57 -58.86 45.27
C LYS A 16 73.27 -58.78 44.49
N ALA A 17 72.63 -59.91 44.18
CA ALA A 17 71.35 -59.96 43.48
C ALA A 17 70.24 -59.23 44.26
N LEU A 18 70.18 -59.41 45.59
CA LEU A 18 69.22 -58.72 46.45
C LEU A 18 69.44 -57.20 46.46
N ILE A 19 70.70 -56.76 46.59
CA ILE A 19 71.05 -55.33 46.56
C ILE A 19 70.68 -54.71 45.20
N MET A 20 70.98 -55.41 44.09
CA MET A 20 70.63 -54.96 42.75
C MET A 20 69.11 -54.91 42.55
N GLY A 21 68.37 -55.93 42.99
CA GLY A 21 66.90 -55.96 42.93
C GLY A 21 66.26 -54.80 43.68
N ARG A 22 66.75 -54.47 44.89
CA ARG A 22 66.29 -53.27 45.62
C ARG A 22 66.57 -51.98 44.86
N ARG A 23 67.77 -51.81 44.29
CA ARG A 23 68.14 -50.61 43.51
C ARG A 23 67.25 -50.44 42.27
N VAL A 24 67.08 -51.51 41.49
CA VAL A 24 66.20 -51.50 40.31
C VAL A 24 64.76 -51.20 40.71
N GLY A 25 64.25 -51.81 41.78
CA GLY A 25 62.91 -51.52 42.30
C GLY A 25 62.73 -50.04 42.70
N THR A 26 63.72 -49.45 43.38
CA THR A 26 63.68 -48.02 43.74
C THR A 26 63.77 -47.08 42.53
N LEU A 27 64.53 -47.45 41.49
CA LEU A 27 64.62 -46.69 40.25
C LEU A 27 63.30 -46.72 39.49
N LEU A 28 62.73 -47.91 39.31
CA LEU A 28 61.45 -48.08 38.63
C LEU A 28 60.32 -47.32 39.34
N GLN A 29 60.28 -47.39 40.67
CA GLN A 29 59.28 -46.67 41.47
C GLN A 29 59.44 -45.15 41.38
N ARG A 30 60.68 -44.64 41.26
CA ARG A 30 60.95 -43.22 41.05
C ARG A 30 60.48 -42.79 39.66
N GLU A 31 60.84 -43.54 38.63
CA GLU A 31 60.51 -43.23 37.23
C GLU A 31 58.99 -43.25 36.99
N ILE A 32 58.27 -44.20 37.58
CA ILE A 32 56.80 -44.22 37.55
C ILE A 32 56.20 -43.01 38.28
N LYS A 33 56.75 -42.62 39.44
CA LYS A 33 56.26 -41.46 40.20
C LYS A 33 56.57 -40.12 39.51
N GLU A 34 57.78 -39.93 39.01
CA GLU A 34 58.20 -38.71 38.33
C GLU A 34 57.53 -38.58 36.97
N GLY A 35 57.50 -39.64 36.16
CA GLY A 35 56.79 -39.63 34.88
C GLY A 35 55.28 -39.45 35.02
N GLY A 36 54.68 -40.00 36.07
CA GLY A 36 53.28 -39.76 36.42
C GLY A 36 53.01 -38.31 36.83
N LYS A 37 53.87 -37.72 37.69
CA LYS A 37 53.76 -36.31 38.09
C LYS A 37 53.91 -35.35 36.92
N SER A 38 54.88 -35.59 36.03
CA SER A 38 55.11 -34.76 34.85
C SER A 38 53.90 -34.74 33.91
N LYS A 39 53.27 -35.89 33.66
CA LYS A 39 52.05 -35.95 32.84
C LYS A 39 50.85 -35.25 33.50
N VAL A 40 50.75 -35.34 34.83
CA VAL A 40 49.69 -34.64 35.58
C VAL A 40 49.88 -33.12 35.52
N GLU A 41 51.12 -32.63 35.65
CA GLU A 41 51.42 -31.19 35.50
C GLU A 41 51.16 -30.70 34.08
N GLU A 42 51.54 -31.46 33.05
CA GLU A 42 51.24 -31.12 31.64
C GLU A 42 49.74 -31.00 31.39
N ILE A 43 48.95 -32.00 31.81
CA ILE A 43 47.49 -31.99 31.69
C ILE A 43 46.89 -30.84 32.50
N GLN A 44 47.46 -30.51 33.66
CA GLN A 44 46.98 -29.42 34.50
C GLN A 44 47.19 -28.06 33.83
N GLU A 45 48.34 -27.83 33.19
CA GLU A 45 48.58 -26.59 32.43
C GLU A 45 47.71 -26.53 31.17
N GLU A 46 47.55 -27.62 30.43
CA GLU A 46 46.65 -27.67 29.28
C GLU A 46 45.20 -27.36 29.70
N LEU A 47 44.74 -27.92 30.81
CA LEU A 47 43.40 -27.64 31.35
C LEU A 47 43.24 -26.17 31.73
N LYS A 48 44.24 -25.55 32.37
CA LYS A 48 44.20 -24.11 32.67
C LYS A 48 44.10 -23.27 31.40
N THR A 49 44.85 -23.61 30.35
CA THR A 49 44.79 -22.88 29.08
C THR A 49 43.44 -23.05 28.37
N GLN A 50 42.82 -24.24 28.42
CA GLN A 50 41.48 -24.45 27.89
C GLN A 50 40.41 -23.67 28.67
N VAL A 51 40.50 -23.65 30.00
CA VAL A 51 39.57 -22.89 30.84
C VAL A 51 39.64 -21.41 30.49
N ALA A 52 40.84 -20.84 30.35
CA ALA A 52 41.01 -19.44 29.94
C ALA A 52 40.40 -19.16 28.55
N LYS A 53 40.66 -20.02 27.56
CA LYS A 53 40.06 -19.88 26.21
C LYS A 53 38.54 -19.93 26.25
N HIS A 54 37.96 -20.84 27.03
CA HIS A 54 36.51 -20.94 27.17
C HIS A 54 35.90 -19.72 27.85
N GLU A 55 36.57 -19.13 28.84
CA GLU A 55 36.12 -17.89 29.46
C GLU A 55 36.16 -16.72 28.46
N GLU A 56 37.24 -16.58 27.69
CA GLU A 56 37.35 -15.57 26.64
C GLU A 56 36.25 -15.73 25.59
N GLU A 57 36.09 -16.92 25.02
CA GLU A 57 35.04 -17.23 24.04
C GLU A 57 33.65 -16.92 24.60
N LYS A 58 33.37 -17.32 25.84
CA LYS A 58 32.08 -17.04 26.48
C LYS A 58 31.80 -15.54 26.54
N THR A 59 32.79 -14.71 26.89
CA THR A 59 32.58 -13.26 26.91
C THR A 59 32.36 -12.67 25.51
N VAL A 60 32.99 -13.23 24.48
CA VAL A 60 32.76 -12.83 23.08
C VAL A 60 31.34 -13.19 22.65
N TRP A 61 30.90 -14.43 22.91
CA TRP A 61 29.54 -14.89 22.61
C TRP A 61 28.47 -14.08 23.34
N GLU A 62 28.70 -13.69 24.59
CA GLU A 62 27.76 -12.87 25.35
C GLU A 62 27.60 -11.47 24.75
N LYS A 63 28.70 -10.82 24.37
CA LYS A 63 28.69 -9.51 23.69
C LYS A 63 28.00 -9.58 22.33
N GLU A 64 28.27 -10.62 21.56
CA GLU A 64 27.63 -10.80 20.25
C GLU A 64 26.12 -10.98 20.39
N ARG A 65 25.69 -11.81 21.34
CA ARG A 65 24.27 -12.03 21.67
C ARG A 65 23.57 -10.74 22.09
N GLU A 66 24.23 -9.89 22.88
CA GLU A 66 23.71 -8.56 23.23
C GLU A 66 23.59 -7.65 22.01
N GLY A 67 24.60 -7.63 21.14
CA GLY A 67 24.55 -6.91 19.86
C GLY A 67 23.37 -7.33 18.99
N TRP A 68 23.14 -8.64 18.84
CA TRP A 68 21.99 -9.19 18.13
C TRP A 68 20.65 -8.81 18.77
N ALA A 69 20.58 -8.74 20.09
CA ALA A 69 19.36 -8.33 20.79
C ALA A 69 19.03 -6.84 20.56
N VAL A 70 20.04 -5.96 20.53
CA VAL A 70 19.86 -4.54 20.20
C VAL A 70 19.39 -4.38 18.76
N GLU A 71 20.02 -5.07 17.81
CA GLU A 71 19.64 -4.99 16.40
C GLU A 71 18.22 -5.50 16.17
N ARG A 72 17.82 -6.59 16.82
CA ARG A 72 16.44 -7.11 16.75
C ARG A 72 15.42 -6.08 17.24
N LYS A 73 15.71 -5.35 18.32
CA LYS A 73 14.83 -4.26 18.81
C LYS A 73 14.78 -3.09 17.84
N ARG A 74 15.92 -2.73 17.24
CA ARG A 74 16.00 -1.68 16.21
C ARG A 74 15.16 -2.05 14.99
N LEU A 75 15.31 -3.26 14.47
CA LEU A 75 14.52 -3.78 13.35
C LEU A 75 13.03 -3.86 13.69
N GLY A 76 12.67 -4.28 14.90
CA GLY A 76 11.29 -4.27 15.37
C GLY A 76 10.67 -2.88 15.35
N SER A 77 11.41 -1.87 15.83
CA SER A 77 10.98 -0.47 15.83
C SER A 77 10.83 0.07 14.40
N TRP A 78 11.80 -0.25 13.53
CA TRP A 78 11.77 0.18 12.14
C TRP A 78 10.63 -0.46 11.35
N LYS A 79 10.33 -1.73 11.61
CA LYS A 79 9.16 -2.42 11.04
C LYS A 79 7.85 -1.71 11.38
N VAL A 80 7.65 -1.35 12.65
CA VAL A 80 6.45 -0.61 13.08
C VAL A 80 6.36 0.74 12.39
N TRP A 81 7.47 1.47 12.31
CA TRP A 81 7.52 2.77 11.64
C TRP A 81 7.19 2.67 10.14
N CYS A 82 7.73 1.66 9.45
CA CYS A 82 7.42 1.43 8.04
C CYS A 82 5.92 1.13 7.84
N LEU A 83 5.33 0.28 8.69
CA LEU A 83 3.91 -0.04 8.61
C LEU A 83 3.01 1.17 8.88
N ASP A 84 3.36 2.01 9.86
CA ASP A 84 2.63 3.24 10.15
C ASP A 84 2.71 4.23 8.99
N SER A 85 3.91 4.41 8.42
CA SER A 85 4.12 5.24 7.24
C SER A 85 3.36 4.73 6.02
N GLU A 86 3.35 3.41 5.80
CA GLU A 86 2.59 2.77 4.71
C GLU A 86 1.09 3.03 4.87
N LYS A 87 0.55 2.84 6.08
CA LYS A 87 -0.86 3.12 6.39
C LYS A 87 -1.23 4.58 6.14
N ASN A 88 -0.38 5.52 6.57
CA ASN A 88 -0.60 6.96 6.36
C ASN A 88 -0.61 7.31 4.86
N MET A 89 0.38 6.82 4.12
CA MET A 89 0.45 7.04 2.68
C MET A 89 -0.76 6.46 1.95
N ASN A 90 -1.20 5.25 2.32
CA ASN A 90 -2.40 4.65 1.75
C ASN A 90 -3.68 5.45 2.06
N GLY A 91 -3.78 6.02 3.27
CA GLY A 91 -4.88 6.94 3.61
C GLY A 91 -4.89 8.16 2.70
N ARG A 92 -3.73 8.81 2.51
CA ARG A 92 -3.60 9.97 1.63
C ARG A 92 -3.89 9.65 0.16
N ILE A 93 -3.56 8.44 -0.30
CA ILE A 93 -3.89 7.97 -1.64
C ILE A 93 -5.41 7.89 -1.79
N ASN A 94 -6.10 7.24 -0.85
CA ASN A 94 -7.56 7.13 -0.89
C ASN A 94 -8.26 8.49 -0.87
N ASP A 95 -7.77 9.44 -0.06
CA ASP A 95 -8.33 10.81 -0.03
C ASP A 95 -8.17 11.51 -1.39
N LEU A 96 -6.99 11.39 -2.02
CA LEU A 96 -6.72 11.96 -3.34
C LEU A 96 -7.51 11.27 -4.46
N GLU A 97 -7.76 9.96 -4.35
CA GLU A 97 -8.61 9.23 -5.28
C GLU A 97 -10.06 9.73 -5.19
N ALA A 98 -10.58 9.94 -3.98
CA ALA A 98 -11.92 10.50 -3.78
C ALA A 98 -12.04 11.91 -4.35
N ASP A 99 -11.07 12.79 -4.08
CA ASP A 99 -11.03 14.14 -4.65
C ASP A 99 -10.98 14.12 -6.19
N ASN A 100 -10.24 13.17 -6.78
CA ASN A 100 -10.17 13.01 -8.24
C ASN A 100 -11.49 12.58 -8.85
N GLU A 101 -12.23 11.64 -8.23
CA GLU A 101 -13.56 11.26 -8.73
C GLU A 101 -14.53 12.45 -8.65
N VAL A 102 -14.51 13.24 -7.57
CA VAL A 102 -15.31 14.47 -7.47
C VAL A 102 -14.95 15.49 -8.55
N LEU A 103 -13.65 15.67 -8.83
CA LEU A 103 -13.20 16.58 -9.89
C LEU A 103 -13.62 16.11 -11.28
N LYS A 104 -13.58 14.80 -11.52
CA LYS A 104 -14.00 14.18 -12.78
C LYS A 104 -15.51 14.32 -13.01
N GLU A 105 -16.33 14.14 -11.98
CA GLU A 105 -17.77 14.43 -12.06
C GLU A 105 -18.04 15.90 -12.41
N LYS A 106 -17.34 16.84 -11.76
CA LYS A 106 -17.44 18.27 -12.10
C LYS A 106 -17.01 18.57 -13.53
N TYR A 107 -15.97 17.91 -14.02
CA TYR A 107 -15.52 18.07 -15.40
C TYR A 107 -16.62 17.65 -16.39
N VAL A 108 -17.25 16.50 -16.18
CA VAL A 108 -18.36 16.02 -17.02
C VAL A 108 -19.56 16.97 -16.94
N SER A 109 -19.90 17.47 -15.75
CA SER A 109 -20.97 18.46 -15.58
C SER A 109 -20.71 19.73 -16.39
N LEU A 110 -19.52 20.32 -16.26
CA LEU A 110 -19.13 21.52 -16.99
C LEU A 110 -19.08 21.29 -18.50
N GLU A 111 -18.64 20.11 -18.94
CA GLU A 111 -18.65 19.74 -20.36
C GLU A 111 -20.07 19.70 -20.93
N SER A 112 -21.04 19.17 -20.17
CA SER A 112 -22.46 19.18 -20.58
C SER A 112 -23.06 20.59 -20.61
N GLU A 113 -22.79 21.43 -19.60
CA GLU A 113 -23.24 22.82 -19.58
C GLU A 113 -22.66 23.64 -20.74
N LEU A 114 -21.39 23.39 -21.08
CA LEU A 114 -20.75 24.03 -22.21
C LEU A 114 -21.41 23.63 -23.53
N GLU A 115 -21.79 22.38 -23.69
CA GLU A 115 -22.48 21.90 -24.89
C GLU A 115 -23.89 22.47 -25.00
N ASP A 116 -24.64 22.51 -23.89
CA ASP A 116 -25.95 23.16 -23.82
C ASP A 116 -25.84 24.64 -24.20
N LEU A 117 -24.84 25.35 -23.66
CA LEU A 117 -24.63 26.77 -23.96
C LEU A 117 -24.31 26.99 -25.44
N LYS A 118 -23.46 26.14 -26.06
CA LYS A 118 -23.23 26.20 -27.51
C LYS A 118 -24.53 25.99 -28.29
N GLY A 119 -25.36 25.04 -27.88
CA GLY A 119 -26.66 24.78 -28.47
C GLY A 119 -27.56 26.01 -28.45
N HIS A 120 -27.67 26.68 -27.29
CA HIS A 120 -28.44 27.92 -27.14
C HIS A 120 -27.92 29.04 -28.05
N ILE A 121 -26.60 29.25 -28.10
CA ILE A 121 -25.99 30.27 -28.96
C ILE A 121 -26.31 30.01 -30.44
N ILE A 122 -26.14 28.76 -30.90
CA ILE A 122 -26.46 28.39 -32.29
C ILE A 122 -27.94 28.62 -32.57
N GLN A 123 -28.83 28.24 -31.66
CA GLN A 123 -30.27 28.40 -31.83
C GLN A 123 -30.67 29.88 -31.93
N GLU A 124 -30.13 30.74 -31.06
CA GLU A 124 -30.38 32.18 -31.10
C GLU A 124 -29.88 32.80 -32.41
N HIS A 125 -28.71 32.40 -32.88
CA HIS A 125 -28.21 32.84 -34.19
C HIS A 125 -29.11 32.39 -35.35
N ILE A 126 -29.60 31.15 -35.35
CA ILE A 126 -30.56 30.65 -36.35
C ILE A 126 -31.86 31.44 -36.29
N ASN A 127 -32.39 31.69 -35.09
CA ASN A 127 -33.61 32.46 -34.87
C ASN A 127 -33.45 33.89 -35.41
N GLY A 128 -32.37 34.58 -35.05
CA GLY A 128 -32.06 35.92 -35.53
C GLY A 128 -31.85 35.99 -37.04
N PHE A 129 -31.19 34.99 -37.64
CA PHE A 129 -31.03 34.91 -39.10
C PHE A 129 -32.37 34.71 -39.82
N ASN A 130 -33.21 33.80 -39.33
CA ASN A 130 -34.55 33.56 -39.88
C ASN A 130 -35.45 34.79 -39.74
N LYS A 131 -35.36 35.50 -38.62
CA LYS A 131 -36.01 36.80 -38.40
C LYS A 131 -35.59 37.81 -39.47
N GLY A 132 -34.28 37.97 -39.71
CA GLY A 132 -33.75 38.84 -40.75
C GLY A 132 -34.26 38.47 -42.16
N LEU A 133 -34.34 37.18 -42.48
CA LEU A 133 -34.90 36.70 -43.74
C LEU A 133 -36.39 37.04 -43.91
N ARG A 134 -37.20 36.88 -42.85
CA ARG A 134 -38.62 37.28 -42.86
C ARG A 134 -38.75 38.77 -43.12
N GLN A 135 -37.98 39.60 -42.40
CA GLN A 135 -37.94 41.05 -42.59
C GLN A 135 -37.57 41.43 -44.02
N ALA A 136 -36.47 40.90 -44.54
CA ALA A 136 -36.04 41.17 -45.91
C ALA A 136 -37.10 40.76 -46.94
N THR A 137 -37.70 39.57 -46.81
CA THR A 137 -38.73 39.09 -47.75
C THR A 137 -39.97 39.98 -47.77
N PHE A 138 -40.40 40.50 -46.61
CA PHE A 138 -41.53 41.41 -46.50
C PHE A 138 -41.23 42.79 -47.09
N PHE A 139 -40.03 43.33 -46.86
CA PHE A 139 -39.65 44.67 -47.31
C PHE A 139 -39.10 44.73 -48.74
N CYS A 140 -38.60 43.64 -49.33
CA CYS A 140 -38.02 43.65 -50.69
C CYS A 140 -38.99 44.04 -51.82
N LYS A 141 -40.29 44.25 -51.55
CA LYS A 141 -41.24 44.82 -52.54
C LYS A 141 -41.22 46.35 -52.58
N GLU A 142 -40.84 47.01 -51.49
CA GLU A 142 -40.78 48.46 -51.34
C GLU A 142 -39.77 48.75 -50.22
N VAL A 143 -38.57 49.30 -50.48
CA VAL A 143 -37.84 50.28 -49.62
C VAL A 143 -36.29 50.30 -49.74
N GLU A 144 -35.74 51.52 -49.65
CA GLU A 144 -34.34 51.93 -49.50
C GLU A 144 -33.69 51.60 -48.13
N PRO A 145 -32.37 51.34 -48.07
CA PRO A 145 -31.66 50.81 -46.88
C PRO A 145 -31.55 51.75 -45.66
N THR A 146 -31.94 53.03 -45.76
CA THR A 146 -31.92 54.01 -44.65
C THR A 146 -33.25 54.13 -43.91
N ASN A 147 -34.23 53.29 -44.22
CA ASN A 147 -35.57 53.44 -43.70
C ASN A 147 -35.69 52.94 -42.25
N SER A 148 -36.26 53.76 -41.37
CA SER A 148 -36.51 53.46 -39.95
C SER A 148 -37.43 52.25 -39.67
N LYS A 149 -37.90 51.56 -40.72
CA LYS A 149 -38.78 50.38 -40.65
C LYS A 149 -38.05 49.09 -40.28
N TYR A 150 -36.72 49.07 -40.35
CA TYR A 150 -35.91 47.96 -39.86
C TYR A 150 -35.72 48.11 -38.35
N ASP A 151 -36.54 47.41 -37.59
CA ASP A 151 -36.45 47.36 -36.13
C ASP A 151 -36.00 45.97 -35.70
N VAL A 152 -34.81 45.90 -35.10
CA VAL A 152 -34.20 44.65 -34.63
C VAL A 152 -34.94 44.05 -33.45
N ASN A 153 -35.89 44.76 -32.82
CA ASN A 153 -36.70 44.25 -31.70
C ASN A 153 -38.08 43.76 -32.16
N LYS A 154 -38.37 43.82 -33.47
CA LYS A 154 -39.67 43.41 -34.05
C LYS A 154 -39.52 42.26 -35.03
N ASP A 155 -40.49 41.37 -35.09
CA ASP A 155 -40.53 40.27 -36.06
C ASP A 155 -41.84 40.29 -36.86
N ILE A 156 -41.89 39.55 -37.98
CA ILE A 156 -43.07 39.45 -38.82
C ILE A 156 -43.85 38.20 -38.48
N PHE A 157 -45.07 38.41 -37.97
CA PHE A 157 -46.01 37.36 -37.62
C PHE A 157 -47.35 37.62 -38.32
N TYR A 158 -47.90 36.60 -38.98
CA TYR A 158 -49.09 36.71 -39.83
C TYR A 158 -49.10 37.92 -40.80
N GLY A 159 -47.92 38.29 -41.32
CA GLY A 159 -47.78 39.41 -42.26
C GLY A 159 -47.82 40.80 -41.64
N ARG A 160 -47.74 40.93 -40.31
CA ARG A 160 -47.62 42.19 -39.55
C ARG A 160 -46.29 42.23 -38.80
N LEU A 161 -45.68 43.41 -38.71
CA LEU A 161 -44.52 43.66 -37.84
C LEU A 161 -44.99 43.83 -36.38
N VAL A 162 -44.52 42.97 -35.48
CA VAL A 162 -44.93 42.87 -34.06
C VAL A 162 -43.67 42.87 -33.17
N ASP A 163 -43.75 43.47 -31.98
CA ASP A 163 -42.67 43.48 -30.98
C ASP A 163 -42.43 42.08 -30.38
N GLU A 164 -41.15 41.73 -30.13
CA GLU A 164 -40.77 40.42 -29.58
C GLU A 164 -41.36 40.14 -28.21
N ASP A 165 -41.50 41.16 -27.37
CA ASP A 165 -42.10 41.03 -26.03
C ASP A 165 -43.61 40.68 -26.12
N ASP A 166 -44.30 41.12 -27.18
CA ASP A 166 -45.72 40.88 -27.41
C ASP A 166 -46.00 39.52 -28.10
N LEU A 167 -45.00 38.95 -28.78
CA LEU A 167 -45.09 37.67 -29.49
C LEU A 167 -45.27 36.46 -28.55
N SER A 168 -44.69 36.52 -27.35
CA SER A 168 -44.87 35.50 -26.32
C SER A 168 -46.34 35.39 -25.85
N VAL A 169 -47.08 36.52 -25.90
CA VAL A 169 -48.48 36.61 -25.48
C VAL A 169 -49.44 36.21 -26.60
N GLU A 170 -49.10 36.43 -27.88
CA GLU A 170 -49.92 35.98 -29.02
C GLU A 170 -49.82 34.46 -29.26
N GLN A 171 -48.64 33.84 -29.13
CA GLN A 171 -48.52 32.37 -29.25
C GLN A 171 -49.29 31.61 -28.16
N ALA A 172 -49.35 32.16 -26.94
CA ALA A 172 -50.07 31.54 -25.82
C ALA A 172 -51.61 31.67 -25.92
N LYS A 173 -52.13 32.60 -26.73
CA LYS A 173 -53.58 32.78 -26.94
C LYS A 173 -54.20 31.83 -27.98
N GLU A 174 -53.39 31.14 -28.78
CA GLU A 174 -53.85 30.26 -29.88
C GLU A 174 -53.58 28.76 -29.66
N VAL A 175 -53.41 28.26 -28.43
CA VAL A 175 -53.66 26.83 -28.14
C VAL A 175 -55.15 26.67 -27.82
N PRO A 176 -55.99 26.12 -28.71
CA PRO A 176 -57.42 26.02 -28.45
C PRO A 176 -57.69 24.96 -27.40
N ALA A 177 -58.39 25.36 -26.33
CA ALA A 177 -59.18 24.47 -25.51
C ALA A 177 -60.33 23.88 -26.35
N THR A 178 -60.22 22.62 -26.77
CA THR A 178 -61.38 21.82 -27.15
C THR A 178 -61.88 21.05 -25.92
N SER A 179 -62.92 21.58 -25.28
CA SER A 179 -63.81 20.92 -24.32
C SER A 179 -64.70 19.90 -25.06
N GLY A 180 -64.75 18.60 -24.73
CA GLY A 180 -65.57 17.93 -23.68
C GLY A 180 -66.38 16.77 -24.36
N ARG A 181 -66.81 15.64 -23.76
CA ARG A 181 -67.02 15.20 -22.37
C ARG A 181 -67.48 13.69 -22.30
N ASP A 182 -66.97 12.92 -21.30
CA ASP A 182 -67.55 11.86 -20.40
C ASP A 182 -68.28 10.56 -20.87
N PRO A 183 -68.51 9.53 -20.00
CA PRO A 183 -67.77 9.00 -18.82
C PRO A 183 -67.75 7.42 -18.74
N THR A 184 -67.22 6.86 -17.63
CA THR A 184 -67.32 5.46 -17.09
C THR A 184 -66.48 4.38 -17.81
N THR A 185 -65.74 3.47 -17.16
CA THR A 185 -65.90 2.76 -15.86
C THR A 185 -64.55 2.48 -15.17
N GLU A 186 -64.62 2.37 -13.85
CA GLU A 186 -63.62 1.78 -12.94
C GLU A 186 -63.25 0.34 -13.36
N GLU A 187 -61.98 -0.01 -13.29
CA GLU A 187 -61.55 -1.34 -12.84
C GLU A 187 -60.08 -1.30 -12.37
N ASP A 188 -59.92 -1.59 -11.08
CA ASP A 188 -58.68 -1.91 -10.38
C ASP A 188 -57.86 -3.00 -11.10
N VAL A 189 -56.56 -2.77 -11.36
CA VAL A 189 -55.55 -3.84 -11.32
C VAL A 189 -54.18 -3.29 -10.85
N ILE A 190 -53.97 -3.38 -9.53
CA ILE A 190 -52.78 -3.88 -8.82
C ILE A 190 -51.38 -3.44 -9.33
N MET A 191 -50.74 -2.56 -8.55
CA MET A 191 -49.28 -2.43 -8.51
C MET A 191 -48.65 -3.73 -7.99
N GLN A 192 -47.71 -4.30 -8.75
CA GLN A 192 -46.68 -5.18 -8.17
C GLN A 192 -45.39 -4.38 -8.05
N VAL A 193 -45.07 -4.00 -6.82
CA VAL A 193 -43.73 -3.64 -6.38
C VAL A 193 -43.06 -4.96 -6.00
N GLU A 194 -42.16 -5.45 -6.85
CA GLU A 194 -41.19 -6.47 -6.44
C GLU A 194 -40.06 -5.77 -5.68
N THR A 195 -40.10 -5.87 -4.36
CA THR A 195 -38.92 -5.74 -3.50
C THR A 195 -38.43 -7.13 -3.17
N ASP A 196 -37.24 -7.48 -3.66
CA ASP A 196 -36.51 -8.68 -3.25
C ASP A 196 -36.11 -8.63 -1.77
N PRO A 197 -36.18 -9.74 -1.02
CA PRO A 197 -35.77 -9.78 0.37
C PRO A 197 -34.28 -10.14 0.50
N VAL A 198 -33.55 -9.29 1.22
CA VAL A 198 -32.23 -9.60 1.78
C VAL A 198 -32.43 -10.47 3.04
N ILE A 199 -31.96 -11.71 2.93
CA ILE A 199 -31.02 -12.42 3.83
C ILE A 199 -31.08 -12.07 5.32
N ASN A 200 -31.36 -13.09 6.13
CA ASN A 200 -30.74 -13.30 7.44
C ASN A 200 -30.06 -14.67 7.44
#